data_AF-A0A4Q9LUF0-F1
#
_entry.id   AF-A0A4Q9LUF0-F1
#
_cell.length_a   1.000
_cell.length_b   1.000
_cell.length_c   1.000
_cell.angle_alpha   90.00
_cell.angle_beta   90.00
_cell.angle_gamma   90.00
#
_symmetry.space_group_name_H-M   'P 1'
#
loop_
_entity.id
_entity.type
_entity.pdbx_description
1 polymer ?
#
loop_
_entity_poly.entity_id
_entity_poly.type
_entity_poly.pdbx_seq_one_letter_code
_entity_poly.pdbx_strand_id
1 'polypeptide(L)'
;MNTIRIFIISRVERLCHTRLNAKNLFSAINQHAISLINYHIGVLRLEPAGFSKLDDAVRAVLVKNKIHIRPECKERFVELRSEHMLLQLLDCLEKSKEISTRRAAILKVENNNKTHLALIKGFLKLKYRLVEEVTKKILEEAQLAKLYNEIEKRKLHSKLYNARKNELVSVSDSSRWLKRGNIRPRNEAVFCYIQDRNVFWGADGVCQRFNKSGKTVDYLAT
;
A
#
# COMPACT_ATOMS: atom_id res chain seq x y z
N MET A 1 -7.71 13.63 -17.53
CA MET A 1 -7.24 12.41 -16.81
C MET A 1 -6.26 11.56 -17.63
N ASN A 2 -6.51 11.33 -18.93
CA ASN A 2 -5.61 10.55 -19.80
C ASN A 2 -4.18 11.13 -19.91
N THR A 3 -4.03 12.45 -19.96
CA THR A 3 -2.71 13.09 -20.10
C THR A 3 -1.81 12.87 -18.87
N ILE A 4 -2.35 13.03 -17.65
CA ILE A 4 -1.62 12.76 -16.39
C ILE A 4 -1.18 11.29 -16.33
N ARG A 5 -2.10 10.38 -16.68
CA ARG A 5 -1.83 8.95 -16.70
C ARG A 5 -0.66 8.62 -17.65
N ILE A 6 -0.63 9.21 -18.85
CA ILE A 6 0.46 9.02 -19.81
C ILE A 6 1.79 9.50 -19.21
N PHE A 7 1.84 10.72 -18.65
CA PHE A 7 3.08 11.25 -18.07
C PHE A 7 3.64 10.40 -16.92
N ILE A 8 2.77 9.96 -16.00
CA ILE A 8 3.16 9.09 -14.89
C ILE A 8 3.68 7.76 -15.43
N ILE A 9 2.97 7.12 -16.34
CA ILE A 9 3.36 5.83 -16.92
C ILE A 9 4.71 5.94 -17.64
N SER A 10 4.89 6.94 -18.51
CA SER A 10 6.14 7.12 -19.26
C SER A 10 7.33 7.38 -18.33
N ARG A 11 7.13 8.08 -17.20
CA ARG A 11 8.19 8.25 -16.21
C ARG A 11 8.46 6.96 -15.45
N VAL A 12 7.43 6.20 -15.07
CA VAL A 12 7.58 4.89 -14.41
C VAL A 12 8.35 3.93 -15.31
N GLU A 13 8.04 3.86 -16.61
CA GLU A 13 8.79 3.03 -17.57
C GLU A 13 10.27 3.39 -17.60
N ARG A 14 10.62 4.68 -17.69
CA ARG A 14 12.03 5.11 -17.62
C ARG A 14 12.70 4.74 -16.30
N LEU A 15 11.99 4.92 -15.17
CA LEU A 15 12.51 4.57 -13.85
C LEU A 15 12.73 3.04 -13.73
N CYS A 16 11.92 2.22 -14.38
CA CYS A 16 12.09 0.77 -14.39
C CYS A 16 13.43 0.30 -15.00
N HIS A 17 14.00 1.08 -15.92
CA HIS A 17 15.29 0.76 -16.55
C HIS A 17 16.51 1.29 -15.77
N THR A 18 16.30 2.00 -14.66
CA THR A 18 17.39 2.52 -13.82
C THR A 18 17.94 1.44 -12.88
N ARG A 19 19.17 1.65 -12.37
CA ARG A 19 19.80 0.76 -11.37
C ARG A 19 19.46 1.14 -9.92
N LEU A 20 18.30 1.75 -9.68
CA LEU A 20 17.87 2.14 -8.34
C LEU A 20 17.54 0.91 -7.47
N ASN A 21 17.85 0.99 -6.18
CA ASN A 21 17.33 0.04 -5.20
C ASN A 21 15.81 0.24 -5.02
N ALA A 22 15.14 -0.74 -4.43
CA ALA A 22 13.68 -0.75 -4.33
C ALA A 22 13.12 0.50 -3.64
N LYS A 23 13.68 0.85 -2.48
CA LYS A 23 13.29 2.04 -1.71
C LYS A 23 13.36 3.31 -2.54
N ASN A 24 14.48 3.52 -3.25
CA ASN A 24 14.69 4.71 -4.06
C ASN A 24 13.80 4.71 -5.31
N LEU A 25 13.59 3.55 -5.94
CA LEU A 25 12.71 3.41 -7.09
C LEU A 25 11.26 3.79 -6.73
N PHE A 26 10.72 3.19 -5.67
CA PHE A 26 9.35 3.49 -5.24
C PHE A 26 9.22 4.92 -4.70
N SER A 27 10.24 5.45 -4.03
CA SER A 27 10.26 6.86 -3.63
C SER A 27 10.18 7.79 -4.83
N ALA A 28 10.97 7.55 -5.88
CA ALA A 28 10.98 8.37 -7.09
C ALA A 28 9.64 8.32 -7.84
N ILE A 29 9.01 7.14 -7.92
CA ILE A 29 7.67 6.98 -8.50
C ILE A 29 6.64 7.79 -7.69
N ASN A 30 6.64 7.63 -6.37
CA ASN A 30 5.68 8.31 -5.49
C ASN A 30 5.85 9.83 -5.52
N GLN A 31 7.07 10.34 -5.43
CA GLN A 31 7.35 11.78 -5.49
C GLN A 31 6.87 12.39 -6.80
N HIS A 32 7.13 11.73 -7.93
CA HIS A 32 6.69 12.20 -9.24
C HIS A 32 5.16 12.17 -9.38
N ALA A 33 4.52 11.08 -8.96
CA ALA A 33 3.07 10.95 -9.02
C ALA A 33 2.37 12.00 -8.13
N ILE A 34 2.83 12.19 -6.89
CA ILE A 34 2.27 13.17 -5.96
C ILE A 34 2.45 14.59 -6.51
N SER A 35 3.64 14.93 -7.04
CA SER A 35 3.90 16.25 -7.61
C SER A 35 2.95 16.56 -8.78
N LEU A 36 2.76 15.61 -9.70
CA LEU A 36 1.84 15.76 -10.82
C LEU A 36 0.38 15.84 -10.39
N ILE A 37 -0.05 15.01 -9.43
CA ILE A 37 -1.40 15.06 -8.87
C ILE A 37 -1.62 16.44 -8.24
N ASN A 38 -0.68 16.91 -7.40
CA ASN A 38 -0.78 18.20 -6.71
C ASN A 38 -0.87 19.38 -7.68
N TYR A 39 -0.11 19.37 -8.78
CA TYR A 39 -0.18 20.42 -9.80
C TYR A 39 -1.57 20.52 -10.45
N HIS A 40 -2.28 19.40 -10.55
CA HIS A 40 -3.59 19.32 -11.17
C HIS A 40 -4.77 19.30 -10.18
N ILE A 41 -4.50 19.35 -8.87
CA ILE A 41 -5.52 19.50 -7.82
C ILE A 41 -6.24 20.84 -8.03
N GLY A 42 -7.54 20.77 -8.30
CA GLY A 42 -8.42 21.93 -8.54
C GLY A 42 -8.74 22.20 -10.01
N VAL A 43 -7.98 21.65 -10.96
CA VAL A 43 -8.29 21.72 -12.40
C VAL A 43 -9.02 20.47 -12.87
N LEU A 44 -8.66 19.32 -12.30
CA LEU A 44 -9.27 18.02 -12.63
C LEU A 44 -9.99 17.45 -11.41
N ARG A 45 -11.28 17.14 -11.57
CA ARG A 45 -12.03 16.33 -10.61
C ARG A 45 -11.52 14.89 -10.68
N LEU A 46 -10.68 14.50 -9.71
CA LEU A 46 -10.17 13.15 -9.59
C LEU A 46 -11.04 12.37 -8.61
N GLU A 47 -11.85 11.44 -9.13
CA GLU A 47 -12.61 10.52 -8.29
C GLU A 47 -11.75 9.36 -7.75
N PRO A 48 -12.12 8.75 -6.61
CA PRO A 48 -11.45 7.57 -6.05
C PRO A 48 -11.25 6.43 -7.07
N ALA A 49 -12.26 6.18 -7.93
CA ALA A 49 -12.18 5.18 -8.99
C ALA A 49 -11.05 5.51 -10.01
N GLY A 50 -10.76 6.78 -10.21
CA GLY A 50 -9.71 7.24 -11.09
C GLY A 50 -8.30 6.94 -10.54
N PHE A 51 -8.10 7.11 -9.23
CA PHE A 51 -6.86 6.73 -8.57
C PHE A 51 -6.61 5.21 -8.61
N SER A 52 -7.67 4.42 -8.42
CA SER A 52 -7.58 2.95 -8.53
C SER A 52 -7.11 2.50 -9.93
N LYS A 53 -7.70 3.07 -10.98
CA LYS A 53 -7.30 2.77 -12.38
C LYS A 53 -5.86 3.20 -12.68
N LEU A 54 -5.42 4.33 -12.13
CA LEU A 54 -4.04 4.81 -12.28
C LEU A 54 -3.05 3.86 -11.60
N ASP A 55 -3.36 3.44 -10.37
CA ASP A 55 -2.51 2.53 -9.60
C ASP A 55 -2.44 1.13 -10.25
N ASP A 56 -3.56 0.62 -10.77
CA ASP A 56 -3.58 -0.61 -11.56
C ASP A 56 -2.69 -0.50 -12.82
N ALA A 57 -2.71 0.64 -13.51
CA ALA A 57 -1.86 0.88 -14.68
C ALA A 57 -0.37 0.96 -14.31
N VAL A 58 0.00 1.65 -13.23
CA VAL A 58 1.38 1.69 -12.73
C VAL A 58 1.86 0.30 -12.33
N ARG A 59 1.02 -0.47 -11.62
CA ARG A 59 1.34 -1.85 -11.24
C ARG A 59 1.50 -2.76 -12.46
N ALA A 60 0.72 -2.58 -13.52
CA ALA A 60 0.89 -3.33 -14.77
C ALA A 60 2.27 -3.09 -15.42
N VAL A 61 2.75 -1.85 -15.43
CA VAL A 61 4.08 -1.48 -15.94
C VAL A 61 5.19 -2.11 -15.10
N LEU A 62 5.05 -2.08 -13.77
CA LEU A 62 6.03 -2.68 -12.85
C LEU A 62 6.11 -4.22 -13.01
N VAL A 63 4.98 -4.87 -13.26
CA VAL A 63 4.92 -6.32 -13.54
C VAL A 63 5.56 -6.64 -14.89
N LYS A 64 5.24 -5.87 -15.94
CA LYS A 64 5.83 -6.02 -17.29
C LYS A 64 7.37 -5.94 -17.24
N ASN A 65 7.90 -5.04 -16.43
CA ASN A 65 9.35 -4.86 -16.27
C ASN A 65 10.00 -5.83 -15.27
N LYS A 66 9.26 -6.84 -14.76
CA LYS A 66 9.74 -7.84 -13.79
C LYS A 66 10.27 -7.23 -12.49
N ILE A 67 9.82 -6.02 -12.15
CA ILE A 67 10.18 -5.31 -10.90
C ILE A 67 9.26 -5.76 -9.77
N HIS A 68 7.99 -5.96 -10.09
CA HIS A 68 6.97 -6.38 -9.14
C HIS A 68 6.39 -7.73 -9.58
N ILE A 69 6.21 -8.66 -8.63
CA ILE A 69 5.49 -9.91 -8.86
C ILE A 69 4.08 -9.71 -8.33
N ARG A 70 3.05 -10.07 -9.11
CA ARG A 70 1.63 -9.79 -8.84
C ARG A 70 1.31 -10.03 -7.35
N PRO A 71 1.08 -8.98 -6.55
CA PRO A 71 0.76 -9.16 -5.14
C PRO A 71 -0.72 -9.54 -5.06
N GLU A 72 -1.02 -10.65 -4.40
CA GLU A 72 -2.38 -10.96 -3.96
C GLU A 72 -2.84 -9.97 -2.84
N CYS A 73 -1.91 -9.18 -2.29
CA CYS A 73 -2.16 -8.11 -1.31
C CYS A 73 -2.28 -6.71 -1.97
N LYS A 74 -3.40 -6.41 -2.63
CA LYS A 74 -3.75 -5.02 -3.04
C LYS A 74 -3.92 -4.05 -1.84
N GLU A 75 -4.16 -4.60 -0.66
CA GLU A 75 -4.44 -3.88 0.59
C GLU A 75 -3.24 -3.13 1.17
N ARG A 76 -2.01 -3.38 0.67
CA ARG A 76 -0.82 -3.10 1.50
C ARG A 76 -0.48 -1.62 1.73
N PHE A 77 -0.92 -0.63 0.94
CA PHE A 77 -0.50 0.77 1.22
C PHE A 77 -1.34 1.90 0.62
N VAL A 78 -1.99 1.72 -0.54
CA VAL A 78 -2.49 2.87 -1.32
C VAL A 78 -3.79 3.43 -0.77
N GLU A 79 -4.74 2.57 -0.41
CA GLU A 79 -6.05 2.99 0.10
C GLU A 79 -5.92 3.69 1.47
N LEU A 80 -5.18 3.10 2.41
CA LEU A 80 -4.94 3.67 3.73
C LEU A 80 -4.20 5.02 3.68
N ARG A 81 -3.24 5.16 2.76
CA ARG A 81 -2.53 6.44 2.54
C ARG A 81 -3.43 7.50 1.94
N SER A 82 -4.32 7.14 1.01
CA SER A 82 -5.24 8.09 0.40
C SER A 82 -6.22 8.70 1.42
N GLU A 83 -6.70 7.88 2.36
CA GLU A 83 -7.52 8.34 3.49
C GLU A 83 -6.78 9.35 4.37
N HIS A 84 -5.52 9.04 4.67
CA HIS A 84 -4.63 9.93 5.42
C HIS A 84 -4.40 11.27 4.72
N MET A 85 -4.10 11.24 3.42
CA MET A 85 -3.86 12.45 2.64
C MET A 85 -5.11 13.34 2.56
N LEU A 86 -6.29 12.75 2.37
CA LEU A 86 -7.54 13.49 2.30
C LEU A 86 -7.93 14.10 3.65
N LEU A 87 -7.76 13.35 4.75
CA LEU A 87 -8.01 13.87 6.10
C LEU A 87 -7.06 15.04 6.41
N GLN A 88 -5.76 14.91 6.12
CA GLN A 88 -4.79 15.97 6.31
C GLN A 88 -5.12 17.21 5.47
N LEU A 89 -5.52 17.02 4.21
CA LEU A 89 -5.93 18.12 3.35
C LEU A 89 -7.14 18.86 3.94
N LEU A 90 -8.14 18.13 4.42
CA LEU A 90 -9.32 18.72 5.05
C LEU A 90 -8.95 19.51 6.31
N ASP A 91 -8.16 18.93 7.21
CA ASP A 91 -7.70 19.59 8.44
C ASP A 91 -6.90 20.87 8.13
N CYS A 92 -6.06 20.84 7.09
CA CYS A 92 -5.31 22.01 6.65
C CYS A 92 -6.24 23.12 6.12
N LEU A 93 -7.27 22.76 5.35
CA LEU A 93 -8.26 23.72 4.85
C LEU A 93 -9.09 24.31 5.99
N GLU A 94 -9.54 23.49 6.93
CA GLU A 94 -10.31 23.93 8.11
C GLU A 94 -9.51 24.89 9.00
N LYS A 95 -8.26 24.56 9.32
CA LYS A 95 -7.40 25.38 10.20
C LYS A 95 -7.05 26.75 9.62
N SER A 96 -7.02 26.88 8.29
CA SER A 96 -6.56 28.10 7.63
C SER A 96 -7.65 28.84 6.85
N LYS A 97 -8.92 28.44 7.03
CA LYS A 97 -10.07 29.09 6.40
C LYS A 97 -10.22 30.56 6.81
N GLU A 98 -9.84 30.90 8.05
CA GLU A 98 -9.95 32.25 8.59
C GLU A 98 -8.86 33.19 8.05
N ILE A 99 -7.73 32.60 7.63
CA ILE A 99 -6.56 33.33 7.13
C ILE A 99 -6.59 33.44 5.59
N SER A 100 -7.17 32.45 4.90
CA SER A 100 -7.17 32.39 3.43
C SER A 100 -8.57 32.32 2.85
N THR A 101 -9.00 33.41 2.22
CA THR A 101 -10.27 33.51 1.47
C THR A 101 -10.38 32.43 0.39
N ARG A 102 -9.27 32.11 -0.28
CA ARG A 102 -9.20 31.02 -1.27
C ARG A 102 -9.50 29.66 -0.64
N ARG A 103 -8.92 29.34 0.52
CA ARG A 103 -9.18 28.06 1.20
C ARG A 103 -10.59 27.97 1.76
N ALA A 104 -11.13 29.06 2.27
CA ALA A 104 -12.55 29.14 2.68
C ALA A 104 -13.49 28.90 1.49
N ALA A 105 -13.21 29.49 0.33
CA ALA A 105 -14.00 29.26 -0.89
C ALA A 105 -13.92 27.80 -1.37
N ILE A 106 -12.72 27.20 -1.36
CA ILE A 106 -12.54 25.77 -1.69
C ILE A 106 -13.37 24.91 -0.75
N LEU A 107 -13.26 25.11 0.57
CA LEU A 107 -14.02 24.34 1.56
C LEU A 107 -15.53 24.47 1.34
N LYS A 108 -16.03 25.68 1.03
CA LYS A 108 -17.45 25.94 0.73
C LYS A 108 -17.92 25.19 -0.52
N VAL A 109 -17.14 25.22 -1.59
CA VAL A 109 -17.46 24.53 -2.85
C VAL A 109 -17.46 23.01 -2.66
N GLU A 110 -16.47 22.46 -1.94
CA GLU A 110 -16.38 21.03 -1.65
C GLU A 110 -17.57 20.56 -0.79
N ASN A 111 -17.95 21.34 0.23
CA ASN A 111 -19.10 21.05 1.08
C ASN A 111 -20.44 21.12 0.33
N ASN A 112 -20.64 22.15 -0.49
CA ASN A 112 -21.87 22.28 -1.29
C ASN A 112 -22.05 21.13 -2.27
N ASN A 113 -20.94 20.69 -2.88
CA ASN A 113 -20.93 19.59 -3.84
C ASN A 113 -20.95 18.20 -3.16
N LYS A 114 -20.91 18.13 -1.82
CA LYS A 114 -20.82 16.88 -1.05
C LYS A 114 -19.74 15.93 -1.59
N THR A 115 -18.59 16.48 -1.93
CA THR A 115 -17.50 15.68 -2.50
C THR A 115 -16.98 14.67 -1.48
N HIS A 116 -16.23 13.67 -1.96
CA HIS A 116 -15.57 12.70 -1.09
C HIS A 116 -14.65 13.36 -0.05
N LEU A 117 -14.04 14.52 -0.38
CA LEU A 117 -13.23 15.28 0.57
C LEU A 117 -14.08 15.84 1.72
N ALA A 118 -15.26 16.39 1.43
CA ALA A 118 -16.18 16.91 2.46
C ALA A 118 -16.74 15.78 3.35
N LEU A 119 -17.01 14.62 2.76
CA LEU A 119 -17.60 13.46 3.45
C LEU A 119 -16.57 12.54 4.13
N ILE A 120 -15.27 12.81 3.99
CA ILE A 120 -14.21 11.88 4.42
C ILE A 120 -14.31 11.53 5.91
N LYS A 121 -14.56 12.51 6.79
CA LYS A 121 -14.69 12.26 8.24
C LYS A 121 -15.84 11.29 8.53
N GLY A 122 -17.00 11.47 7.89
CA GLY A 122 -18.15 10.58 8.02
C GLY A 122 -17.89 9.18 7.42
N PHE A 123 -17.27 9.13 6.24
CA PHE A 123 -16.88 7.88 5.59
C PHE A 123 -15.93 7.05 6.46
N LEU A 124 -14.91 7.67 7.05
CA LEU A 124 -13.96 7.00 7.94
C LEU A 124 -14.63 6.50 9.22
N LYS A 125 -15.52 7.28 9.83
CA LYS A 125 -16.30 6.82 11.00
C LYS A 125 -17.10 5.56 10.70
N LEU A 126 -17.79 5.51 9.55
CA LEU A 126 -18.56 4.34 9.14
C LEU A 126 -17.66 3.14 8.81
N LYS A 127 -16.58 3.36 8.06
CA LYS A 127 -15.68 2.29 7.58
C LYS A 127 -14.92 1.58 8.70
N TYR A 128 -14.55 2.32 9.75
CA TYR A 128 -13.78 1.81 10.88
C TYR A 128 -14.58 1.71 12.19
N ARG A 129 -15.89 2.04 12.15
CA ARG A 129 -16.78 2.05 13.32
C ARG A 129 -16.24 2.92 14.47
N LEU A 130 -15.77 4.12 14.13
CA LEU A 130 -15.22 5.07 15.10
C LEU A 130 -16.35 5.87 15.75
N VAL A 131 -16.36 5.91 17.08
CA VAL A 131 -17.31 6.70 17.88
C VAL A 131 -16.77 8.12 18.10
N GLU A 132 -15.47 8.24 18.39
CA GLU A 132 -14.79 9.49 18.67
C GLU A 132 -14.52 10.35 17.42
N GLU A 133 -13.97 11.55 17.63
CA GLU A 133 -13.52 12.41 16.55
C GLU A 133 -12.33 11.79 15.80
N VAL A 134 -12.35 11.87 14.46
CA VAL A 134 -11.35 11.22 13.61
C VAL A 134 -10.06 12.04 13.66
N THR A 135 -9.18 11.69 14.60
CA THR A 135 -7.81 12.20 14.62
C THR A 135 -6.89 11.30 13.80
N LYS A 136 -5.74 11.85 13.38
CA LYS A 136 -4.72 11.09 12.65
C LYS A 136 -4.31 9.80 13.39
N LYS A 137 -4.09 9.89 14.70
CA LYS A 137 -3.64 8.76 15.52
C LYS A 137 -4.71 7.67 15.63
N ILE A 138 -5.96 8.06 15.90
CA ILE A 138 -7.10 7.13 15.96
C ILE A 138 -7.30 6.43 14.61
N LEU A 139 -7.15 7.16 13.51
CA LEU A 139 -7.21 6.59 12.17
C LEU A 139 -6.09 5.56 11.95
N GLU A 140 -4.83 5.89 12.27
CA GLU A 140 -3.70 4.96 12.14
C GLU A 140 -3.94 3.66 12.94
N GLU A 141 -4.40 3.78 14.18
CA GLU A 141 -4.69 2.63 15.05
C GLU A 141 -5.83 1.76 14.50
N ALA A 142 -6.92 2.37 14.04
CA ALA A 142 -8.06 1.65 13.50
C ALA A 142 -7.75 0.97 12.15
N GLN A 143 -6.98 1.64 11.29
CA GLN A 143 -6.48 1.08 10.03
C GLN A 143 -5.60 -0.15 10.30
N LEU A 144 -4.69 -0.04 11.27
CA LEU A 144 -3.82 -1.16 11.67
C LEU A 144 -4.63 -2.32 12.26
N ALA A 145 -5.59 -2.05 13.14
CA ALA A 145 -6.43 -3.08 13.75
C ALA A 145 -7.24 -3.85 12.69
N LYS A 146 -7.87 -3.13 11.75
CA LYS A 146 -8.60 -3.74 10.63
C LYS A 146 -7.69 -4.60 9.76
N LEU A 147 -6.51 -4.07 9.40
CA LEU A 147 -5.53 -4.79 8.60
C LEU A 147 -5.07 -6.07 9.30
N TYR A 148 -4.73 -6.00 10.58
CA TYR A 148 -4.30 -7.18 11.34
C TYR A 148 -5.40 -8.23 11.45
N ASN A 149 -6.66 -7.83 11.69
CA ASN A 149 -7.80 -8.74 11.72
C ASN A 149 -8.03 -9.44 10.36
N GLU A 150 -7.90 -8.71 9.24
CA GLU A 150 -8.04 -9.29 7.90
C GLU A 150 -6.88 -10.25 7.58
N ILE A 151 -5.66 -9.91 8.00
CA ILE A 151 -4.51 -10.80 7.82
C ILE A 151 -4.66 -12.05 8.72
N GLU A 152 -5.11 -11.92 9.96
CA GLU A 152 -5.30 -13.05 10.88
C GLU A 152 -6.30 -14.08 10.35
N LYS A 153 -7.40 -13.62 9.75
CA LYS A 153 -8.41 -14.50 9.13
C LYS A 153 -7.88 -15.31 7.95
N ARG A 154 -6.76 -14.89 7.34
CA ARG A 154 -6.15 -15.65 6.24
C ARG A 154 -5.47 -16.88 6.83
N LYS A 155 -5.94 -18.07 6.43
CA LYS A 155 -5.46 -19.40 6.89
C LYS A 155 -3.94 -19.54 6.95
N LEU A 156 -3.20 -18.84 6.08
CA LEU A 156 -1.74 -18.94 5.97
C LEU A 156 -1.00 -17.97 6.89
N HIS A 157 -1.56 -16.80 7.19
CA HIS A 157 -0.94 -15.80 8.06
C HIS A 157 -1.30 -15.98 9.53
N SER A 158 -2.37 -16.71 9.85
CA SER A 158 -2.71 -17.11 11.22
C SER A 158 -1.56 -17.84 11.93
N LYS A 159 -0.71 -18.59 11.19
CA LYS A 159 0.50 -19.22 11.74
C LYS A 159 1.48 -18.22 12.36
N LEU A 160 1.65 -17.04 11.75
CA LEU A 160 2.50 -15.98 12.29
C LEU A 160 1.88 -15.35 13.55
N TYR A 161 0.56 -15.19 13.60
CA TYR A 161 -0.12 -14.72 14.82
C TYR A 161 -0.11 -15.76 15.94
N ASN A 162 -0.21 -17.05 15.62
CA ASN A 162 -0.04 -18.13 16.58
C ASN A 162 1.39 -18.15 17.13
N ALA A 163 2.38 -17.95 16.27
CA ALA A 163 3.79 -17.88 16.65
C ALA A 163 4.17 -16.57 17.38
N ARG A 164 3.37 -15.50 17.25
CA ARG A 164 3.60 -14.23 17.97
C ARG A 164 3.55 -14.40 19.50
N LYS A 165 2.85 -15.43 20.00
CA LYS A 165 2.82 -15.78 21.42
C LYS A 165 4.13 -16.41 21.91
N ASN A 166 5.01 -16.81 21.00
CA ASN A 166 6.32 -17.37 21.33
C ASN A 166 7.33 -16.23 21.56
N GLU A 167 7.96 -16.21 22.74
CA GLU A 167 8.93 -15.20 23.15
C GLU A 167 10.17 -15.12 22.23
N LEU A 168 10.48 -16.21 21.52
CA LEU A 168 11.62 -16.27 20.60
C LEU A 168 11.32 -15.68 19.21
N VAL A 169 10.06 -15.32 18.91
CA VAL A 169 9.64 -14.85 17.58
C VAL A 169 9.41 -13.34 17.60
N SER A 170 10.36 -12.61 17.01
CA SER A 170 10.27 -11.15 16.84
C SER A 170 9.67 -10.77 15.48
N VAL A 171 8.43 -10.25 15.51
CA VAL A 171 7.77 -9.69 14.31
C VAL A 171 8.53 -8.45 13.79
N SER A 172 9.12 -7.67 14.69
CA SER A 172 9.97 -6.53 14.30
C SER A 172 11.20 -6.95 13.52
N ASP A 173 11.88 -8.01 13.94
CA ASP A 173 13.14 -8.43 13.31
C ASP A 173 12.90 -9.17 11.99
N SER A 174 11.81 -9.94 11.89
CA SER A 174 11.43 -10.62 10.64
C SER A 174 11.14 -9.67 9.47
N SER A 175 10.78 -8.42 9.77
CA SER A 175 10.56 -7.35 8.77
C SER A 175 11.74 -6.37 8.64
N ARG A 176 12.84 -6.58 9.36
CA ARG A 176 13.98 -5.65 9.39
C ARG A 176 14.66 -5.51 8.03
N TRP A 177 14.72 -6.60 7.26
CA TRP A 177 15.28 -6.62 5.91
C TRP A 177 14.45 -5.80 4.91
N LEU A 178 13.12 -5.68 5.10
CA LEU A 178 12.28 -4.78 4.30
C LEU A 178 12.57 -3.31 4.59
N LYS A 179 12.88 -2.98 5.86
CA LYS A 179 13.12 -1.59 6.28
C LYS A 179 14.55 -1.11 6.00
N ARG A 180 15.53 -2.01 6.08
CA ARG A 180 16.96 -1.66 6.04
C ARG A 180 17.78 -2.42 4.99
N GLY A 181 17.19 -3.36 4.25
CA GLY A 181 17.89 -4.14 3.23
C GLY A 181 18.18 -3.31 1.98
N ASN A 182 19.42 -3.37 1.50
CA ASN A 182 19.78 -2.83 0.18
C ASN A 182 19.52 -3.88 -0.90
N ILE A 183 18.25 -4.20 -1.10
CA ILE A 183 17.82 -5.28 -1.99
C ILE A 183 17.34 -4.70 -3.32
N ARG A 184 17.64 -5.42 -4.41
CA ARG A 184 17.12 -5.08 -5.73
C ARG A 184 15.58 -5.20 -5.73
N PRO A 185 14.85 -4.28 -6.40
CA PRO A 185 13.39 -4.30 -6.45
C PRO A 185 12.79 -5.68 -6.80
N ARG A 186 13.36 -6.35 -7.80
CA ARG A 186 12.92 -7.69 -8.21
C ARG A 186 13.13 -8.75 -7.13
N ASN A 187 14.24 -8.70 -6.41
CA ASN A 187 14.54 -9.68 -5.35
C ASN A 187 13.62 -9.45 -4.16
N GLU A 188 13.38 -8.20 -3.78
CA GLU A 188 12.39 -7.86 -2.75
C GLU A 188 11.00 -8.35 -3.15
N ALA A 189 10.59 -8.14 -4.41
CA ALA A 189 9.32 -8.66 -4.91
C ALA A 189 9.25 -10.19 -4.86
N VAL A 190 10.34 -10.91 -5.16
CA VAL A 190 10.43 -12.37 -5.02
C VAL A 190 10.36 -12.80 -3.56
N PHE A 191 11.09 -12.14 -2.66
CA PHE A 191 11.06 -12.46 -1.24
C PHE A 191 9.69 -12.19 -0.62
N CYS A 192 9.05 -11.06 -0.95
CA CYS A 192 7.68 -10.76 -0.56
C CYS A 192 6.71 -11.79 -1.14
N TYR A 193 6.87 -12.18 -2.40
CA TYR A 193 6.06 -13.23 -3.01
C TYR A 193 6.25 -14.59 -2.33
N ILE A 194 7.48 -14.96 -1.95
CA ILE A 194 7.79 -16.18 -1.20
C ILE A 194 7.19 -16.13 0.21
N GLN A 195 7.27 -14.99 0.89
CA GLN A 195 6.64 -14.76 2.19
C GLN A 195 5.11 -14.83 2.10
N ASP A 196 4.53 -14.20 1.09
CA ASP A 196 3.09 -14.14 0.88
C ASP A 196 2.55 -15.50 0.37
N ARG A 197 3.36 -16.30 -0.33
CA ARG A 197 2.98 -17.64 -0.82
C ARG A 197 3.37 -18.80 0.08
N ASN A 198 4.14 -18.59 1.15
CA ASN A 198 4.80 -19.65 1.89
C ASN A 198 5.55 -20.63 0.96
N VAL A 199 6.90 -20.58 0.90
CA VAL A 199 7.72 -21.74 0.49
C VAL A 199 7.59 -22.92 1.48
N PHE A 200 6.55 -22.95 2.31
CA PHE A 200 6.04 -24.20 2.87
C PHE A 200 5.04 -24.76 1.87
N TRP A 201 5.55 -25.65 1.03
CA TRP A 201 4.75 -26.41 0.09
C TRP A 201 3.72 -27.19 0.90
N GLY A 202 2.50 -26.66 0.97
CA GLY A 202 1.32 -27.37 1.42
C GLY A 202 0.90 -28.43 0.41
N ALA A 203 1.85 -29.27 0.00
CA ALA A 203 1.59 -30.54 -0.63
C ALA A 203 2.01 -31.59 0.39
N ASP A 204 1.02 -32.22 1.01
CA ASP A 204 1.19 -33.58 1.50
C ASP A 204 1.55 -34.43 0.28
N GLY A 205 2.85 -34.53 0.01
CA GLY A 205 3.37 -35.03 -1.25
C GLY A 205 4.82 -35.41 -1.10
N VAL A 206 5.05 -36.71 -0.94
CA VAL A 206 6.37 -37.32 -0.82
C VAL A 206 7.18 -37.03 -2.09
N CYS A 207 8.49 -36.79 -1.95
CA CYS A 207 9.36 -36.54 -3.09
C CYS A 207 9.37 -37.75 -4.05
N GLN A 208 8.96 -37.55 -5.31
CA GLN A 208 8.89 -38.60 -6.35
C GLN A 208 10.22 -39.34 -6.61
N ARG A 209 11.36 -38.76 -6.22
CA ARG A 209 12.67 -39.42 -6.37
C ARG A 209 12.97 -40.44 -5.28
N PHE A 210 12.42 -40.30 -4.07
CA PHE A 210 12.86 -41.09 -2.92
C PHE A 210 11.75 -41.60 -1.97
N ASN A 211 10.47 -41.31 -2.23
CA ASN A 211 9.27 -41.91 -1.61
C ASN A 211 9.26 -42.08 -0.08
N LYS A 212 10.15 -41.42 0.69
CA LYS A 212 10.27 -41.63 2.14
C LYS A 212 10.44 -40.36 2.99
N SER A 213 10.70 -39.18 2.42
CA SER A 213 10.85 -37.93 3.18
C SER A 213 10.02 -36.77 2.61
N GLY A 214 9.51 -35.95 3.54
CA GLY A 214 8.84 -34.69 3.23
C GLY A 214 9.84 -33.66 2.70
N LYS A 215 9.38 -32.76 1.83
CA LYS A 215 10.22 -31.73 1.22
C LYS A 215 10.47 -30.60 2.23
N THR A 216 11.56 -30.66 2.98
CA THR A 216 12.05 -29.53 3.80
C THR A 216 13.16 -28.76 3.08
N VAL A 217 13.35 -27.49 3.47
CA VAL A 217 14.31 -26.56 2.85
C VAL A 217 15.75 -27.05 2.95
N ASP A 218 16.10 -27.71 4.06
CA ASP A 218 17.43 -28.26 4.29
C ASP A 218 17.78 -29.41 3.32
N TYR A 219 16.77 -30.11 2.79
CA TYR A 219 16.94 -31.24 1.86
C TYR A 219 17.33 -30.84 0.42
N LEU A 220 17.26 -29.55 0.08
CA LEU A 220 17.63 -29.02 -1.25
C LEU A 220 18.95 -28.22 -1.24
N ALA A 221 19.55 -28.06 -0.05
CA ALA A 221 20.84 -27.42 0.12
C ALA A 221 22.02 -28.42 0.12
N THR A 222 21.75 -29.71 -0.13
CA THR A 222 22.75 -30.78 -0.33
C THR A 222 22.59 -31.36 -1.73
#